data_AF-A0ABD1VXE5-F1
#
_entry.id   AF-A0ABD1VXE5-F1
#
_cell.length_a   1.000
_cell.length_b   1.000
_cell.length_c   1.000
_cell.angle_alpha   90.00
_cell.angle_beta   90.00
_cell.angle_gamma   90.00
#
_symmetry.space_group_name_H-M   'P 1'
#
loop_
_entity.id
_entity.type
_entity.pdbx_description
1 polymer ?
#
loop_
_entity_poly.entity_id
_entity_poly.type
_entity_poly.pdbx_seq_one_letter_code
_entity_poly.pdbx_strand_id
1 'polypeptide(L)'
;MDEAKTKASEMGIEAVFREKRVIRRKKQFDESDSDETRQIEETVMAPNQPNTGLFVGLNKGHVTTPKELAPRPSSRKGKTSKRVHFVRSLIREVAGFAPYEKRITELLKVGKDKRALKVAKRKLGTHKRAKKKREEMSSVLRKMRAAGGGEKKK
;
A
#
# COMPACT_ATOMS: atom_id res chain seq x y z
N MET A 1 -16.25 10.19 54.19
CA MET A 1 -15.03 9.71 53.50
C MET A 1 -14.24 8.79 54.45
N ASP A 2 -14.93 8.02 55.29
CA ASP A 2 -15.36 6.63 55.09
C ASP A 2 -14.28 5.66 55.59
N GLU A 3 -14.28 5.47 56.92
CA GLU A 3 -13.43 4.55 57.70
C GLU A 3 -13.40 3.11 57.15
N ALA A 4 -14.36 2.74 56.31
CA ALA A 4 -14.41 1.46 55.62
C ALA A 4 -13.30 1.31 54.55
N LYS A 5 -12.85 2.40 53.93
CA LYS A 5 -11.82 2.35 52.87
C LYS A 5 -10.41 2.14 53.43
N THR A 6 -10.11 2.72 54.59
CA THR A 6 -8.81 2.58 55.27
C THR A 6 -8.61 1.18 55.87
N LYS A 7 -9.66 0.58 56.45
CA LYS A 7 -9.61 -0.81 56.95
C LYS A 7 -9.43 -1.85 55.85
N ALA A 8 -9.97 -1.60 54.64
CA ALA A 8 -9.82 -2.52 53.51
C ALA A 8 -8.37 -2.59 52.98
N SER A 9 -7.66 -1.45 53.01
CA SER A 9 -6.24 -1.38 52.65
C SER A 9 -5.31 -2.02 53.69
N GLU A 10 -5.60 -1.90 54.98
CA GLU A 10 -4.81 -2.55 56.05
C GLU A 10 -4.91 -4.07 56.04
N MET A 11 -6.06 -4.62 55.60
CA MET A 11 -6.25 -6.08 55.48
C MET A 11 -5.75 -6.67 54.15
N GLY A 12 -5.12 -5.87 53.28
CA GLY A 12 -4.50 -6.36 52.03
C GLY A 12 -5.49 -6.93 51.00
N ILE A 13 -6.77 -6.59 51.10
CA ILE A 13 -7.81 -7.07 50.19
C ILE A 13 -7.89 -6.07 49.03
N GLU A 14 -7.08 -6.26 48.00
CA GLU A 14 -7.25 -5.51 46.74
C GLU A 14 -8.58 -5.90 46.09
N ALA A 15 -9.35 -4.90 45.68
CA ALA A 15 -10.56 -5.11 44.90
C ALA A 15 -10.19 -5.65 43.52
N VAL A 16 -10.17 -6.98 43.37
CA VAL A 16 -10.05 -7.67 42.07
C VAL A 16 -11.38 -7.52 41.33
N PHE A 17 -11.73 -6.29 40.95
CA PHE A 17 -12.90 -6.02 40.15
C PHE A 17 -12.54 -6.16 38.66
N ARG A 18 -12.80 -7.40 38.18
CA ARG A 18 -13.03 -7.83 36.80
C ARG A 18 -13.06 -6.68 35.78
N GLU A 19 -12.06 -6.70 34.90
CA GLU A 19 -12.05 -6.02 33.61
C GLU A 19 -13.46 -6.00 33.00
N LYS A 20 -14.01 -4.80 32.81
CA LYS A 20 -15.07 -4.61 31.84
C LYS A 20 -14.52 -5.09 30.50
N ARG A 21 -14.93 -6.28 30.05
CA ARG A 21 -14.70 -6.73 28.67
C ARG A 21 -15.30 -5.68 27.74
N VAL A 22 -14.44 -4.81 27.23
CA VAL A 22 -14.78 -3.90 26.14
C VAL A 22 -15.00 -4.78 24.92
N ILE A 23 -16.27 -5.02 24.59
CA ILE A 23 -16.69 -5.62 23.33
C ILE A 23 -16.05 -4.77 22.23
N ARG A 24 -15.03 -5.31 21.55
CA ARG A 24 -14.36 -4.64 20.44
C ARG A 24 -15.36 -4.44 19.32
N ARG A 25 -15.99 -3.25 19.27
CA ARG A 25 -16.64 -2.76 18.05
C ARG A 25 -15.59 -2.80 16.94
N LYS A 26 -15.98 -3.47 15.86
CA LYS A 26 -15.23 -3.65 14.62
C LYS A 26 -14.54 -2.33 14.26
N LYS A 27 -13.21 -2.31 14.35
CA LYS A 27 -12.38 -1.13 14.14
C LYS A 27 -12.68 -0.57 12.76
N GLN A 28 -13.31 0.59 12.76
CA GLN A 28 -13.55 1.43 11.61
C GLN A 28 -12.17 1.87 11.10
N PHE A 29 -11.95 1.68 9.81
CA PHE A 29 -10.66 1.88 9.15
C PHE A 29 -10.73 3.25 8.47
N ASP A 30 -10.39 4.31 9.21
CA ASP A 30 -10.18 5.66 8.69
C ASP A 30 -8.72 6.02 9.04
N GLU A 31 -7.83 6.10 8.04
CA GLU A 31 -7.47 7.33 7.31
C GLU A 31 -6.51 8.25 8.10
N SER A 32 -5.36 7.73 8.52
CA SER A 32 -4.21 8.53 9.00
C SER A 32 -2.83 7.90 8.70
N ASP A 33 -2.65 7.20 7.57
CA ASP A 33 -1.38 6.51 7.25
C ASP A 33 -0.36 7.40 6.48
N SER A 34 -0.49 8.73 6.49
CA SER A 34 0.44 9.60 5.73
C SER A 34 1.72 9.98 6.47
N ASP A 35 1.72 9.97 7.81
CA ASP A 35 2.91 10.33 8.60
C ASP A 35 3.57 9.14 9.31
N GLU A 36 2.87 8.03 9.55
CA GLU A 36 3.49 6.76 9.97
C GLU A 36 4.32 6.12 8.83
N THR A 37 3.92 6.31 7.57
CA THR A 37 4.65 5.78 6.42
C THR A 37 6.02 6.43 6.20
N ARG A 38 6.19 7.69 6.64
CA ARG A 38 7.50 8.37 6.60
C ARG A 38 8.45 7.88 7.69
N GLN A 39 7.93 7.52 8.87
CA GLN A 39 8.74 6.93 9.94
C GLN A 39 9.17 5.49 9.61
N ILE A 40 8.35 4.74 8.85
CA ILE A 40 8.70 3.40 8.38
C ILE A 40 9.82 3.45 7.31
N GLU A 41 9.85 4.49 6.46
CA GLU A 41 10.93 4.66 5.47
C GLU A 41 12.30 4.97 6.10
N GLU A 42 12.34 5.60 7.28
CA GLU A 42 13.59 5.88 8.02
C GLU A 42 14.05 4.74 8.94
N THR A 43 13.23 3.70 9.14
CA THR A 43 13.75 2.45 9.71
C THR A 43 14.62 1.75 8.68
N VAL A 44 15.87 2.20 8.59
CA VAL A 44 16.95 1.54 7.88
C VAL A 44 16.90 0.07 8.30
N MET A 45 16.46 -0.81 7.40
CA MET A 45 16.48 -2.26 7.64
C MET A 45 17.87 -2.60 8.15
N ALA A 46 17.97 -3.11 9.37
CA ALA A 46 19.24 -3.47 9.97
C ALA A 46 20.05 -4.31 8.95
N PRO A 47 21.36 -4.04 8.78
CA PRO A 47 22.16 -4.76 7.81
C PRO A 47 21.99 -6.26 8.05
N ASN A 48 21.77 -7.00 6.97
CA ASN A 48 21.57 -8.44 7.06
C ASN A 48 22.76 -9.03 7.83
N GLN A 49 22.47 -9.68 8.96
CA GLN A 49 23.50 -10.15 9.87
C GLN A 49 24.44 -11.10 9.11
N PRO A 50 25.76 -11.04 9.36
CA PRO A 50 26.71 -11.90 8.65
C PRO A 50 26.36 -13.37 8.87
N ASN A 51 26.60 -14.19 7.84
CA ASN A 51 26.35 -15.62 7.94
C ASN A 51 27.13 -16.19 9.13
N THR A 52 26.50 -17.02 9.95
CA THR A 52 27.04 -17.51 11.22
C THR A 52 27.99 -18.69 11.07
N GLY A 53 28.25 -19.16 9.84
CA GLY A 53 29.06 -20.36 9.60
C GLY A 53 28.36 -21.68 9.98
N LEU A 54 27.13 -21.61 10.48
CA LEU A 54 26.34 -22.77 10.89
C LEU A 54 25.71 -23.47 9.69
N PHE A 55 25.51 -24.78 9.77
CA PHE A 55 24.85 -25.58 8.73
C PHE A 55 23.32 -25.39 8.70
N VAL A 56 22.73 -24.98 9.82
CA VAL A 56 21.28 -24.75 9.99
C VAL A 56 21.01 -23.38 10.63
N GLY A 57 19.81 -22.82 10.42
CA GLY A 57 19.43 -21.47 10.90
C GLY A 57 19.15 -20.46 9.78
N LEU A 58 18.71 -19.25 10.13
CA LEU A 58 18.36 -18.20 9.15
C LEU A 58 19.59 -17.62 8.44
N ASN A 59 20.68 -17.34 9.18
CA ASN A 59 21.94 -16.81 8.65
C ASN A 59 22.97 -17.93 8.43
N LYS A 60 22.51 -19.11 8.05
CA LYS A 60 23.37 -20.27 7.83
C LYS A 60 24.24 -20.10 6.58
N GLY A 61 25.27 -20.91 6.49
CA GLY A 61 26.20 -20.94 5.36
C GLY A 61 27.55 -20.32 5.69
N HIS A 62 28.47 -20.45 4.74
CA HIS A 62 29.84 -19.98 4.92
C HIS A 62 29.89 -18.45 5.04
N VAL A 63 30.77 -17.96 5.93
CA VAL A 63 30.99 -16.53 6.15
C VAL A 63 31.70 -15.99 4.90
N THR A 64 30.96 -15.33 4.01
CA THR A 64 31.49 -14.73 2.79
C THR A 64 31.29 -13.22 2.79
N THR A 65 32.25 -12.45 2.29
CA THR A 65 32.08 -11.01 2.03
C THR A 65 31.33 -10.80 0.71
N PRO A 66 30.06 -10.33 0.72
CA PRO A 66 29.32 -10.12 -0.51
C PRO A 66 29.91 -8.94 -1.30
N LYS A 67 30.20 -9.16 -2.59
CA LYS A 67 30.63 -8.11 -3.51
C LYS A 67 29.42 -7.54 -4.26
N GLU A 68 29.27 -6.22 -4.24
CA GLU A 68 28.27 -5.56 -5.07
C GLU A 68 28.71 -5.58 -6.54
N LEU A 69 28.02 -6.38 -7.36
CA LEU A 69 28.25 -6.45 -8.79
C LEU A 69 27.38 -5.42 -9.51
N ALA A 70 27.95 -4.81 -10.56
CA ALA A 70 27.17 -3.94 -11.43
C ALA A 70 25.98 -4.70 -12.06
N PRO A 71 24.78 -4.10 -12.11
CA PRO A 71 23.60 -4.77 -12.64
C PRO A 71 23.78 -5.10 -14.12
N ARG A 72 23.60 -6.38 -14.45
CA ARG A 72 23.70 -6.89 -15.82
C ARG A 72 22.74 -6.15 -16.78
N PRO A 73 23.13 -5.86 -18.03
CA PRO A 73 22.24 -5.20 -18.99
C PRO A 73 20.89 -5.91 -19.19
N SER A 74 20.84 -7.24 -19.09
CA SER A 74 19.60 -8.04 -19.21
C SER A 74 18.56 -7.72 -18.13
N SER A 75 18.99 -7.28 -16.93
CA SER A 75 18.07 -6.90 -15.85
C SER A 75 17.36 -5.56 -16.11
N ARG A 76 17.82 -4.78 -17.10
CA ARG A 76 17.21 -3.50 -17.49
C ARG A 76 15.97 -3.67 -18.39
N LYS A 77 15.67 -4.90 -18.84
CA LYS A 77 14.50 -5.19 -19.69
C LYS A 77 13.20 -4.82 -18.97
N GLY A 78 12.35 -4.03 -19.65
CA GLY A 78 11.06 -3.57 -19.12
C GLY A 78 11.04 -2.14 -18.58
N LYS A 79 12.21 -1.50 -18.41
CA LYS A 79 12.29 -0.07 -18.08
C LYS A 79 11.86 0.77 -19.29
N THR A 80 11.06 1.81 -19.06
CA THR A 80 10.59 2.70 -20.13
C THR A 80 11.55 3.87 -20.30
N SER A 81 12.06 4.10 -21.53
CA SER A 81 12.84 5.29 -21.87
C SER A 81 11.94 6.51 -22.12
N LYS A 82 12.50 7.72 -22.05
CA LYS A 82 11.78 8.99 -22.30
C LYS A 82 11.06 8.98 -23.66
N ARG A 83 11.74 8.52 -24.71
CA ARG A 83 11.17 8.38 -26.07
C ARG A 83 9.95 7.44 -26.08
N VAL A 84 10.05 6.26 -25.47
CA VAL A 84 8.94 5.29 -25.45
C VAL A 84 7.75 5.79 -24.63
N HIS A 85 8.00 6.54 -23.55
CA HIS A 85 6.93 7.17 -22.78
C HIS A 85 6.14 8.19 -23.62
N PHE A 86 6.85 9.07 -24.34
CA PHE A 86 6.26 10.07 -25.23
C PHE A 86 5.43 9.44 -26.36
N VAL A 87 5.98 8.42 -27.03
CA VAL A 87 5.23 7.71 -28.10
C VAL A 87 3.96 7.06 -27.54
N ARG A 88 4.02 6.48 -26.33
CA ARG A 88 2.85 5.85 -25.70
C ARG A 88 1.79 6.86 -25.25
N SER A 89 2.16 8.08 -24.85
CA SER A 89 1.16 9.12 -24.54
C SER A 89 0.45 9.59 -25.80
N LEU A 90 1.21 9.86 -26.88
CA LEU A 90 0.63 10.27 -28.16
C LEU A 90 -0.37 9.25 -28.72
N ILE A 91 -0.01 7.96 -28.73
CA ILE A 91 -0.92 6.91 -29.23
C ILE A 91 -2.20 6.83 -28.39
N ARG A 92 -2.11 7.03 -27.07
CA ARG A 92 -3.29 7.02 -26.19
C ARG A 92 -4.23 8.20 -26.45
N GLU A 93 -3.69 9.36 -26.83
CA GLU A 93 -4.48 10.53 -27.21
C GLU A 93 -5.21 10.30 -28.53
N VAL A 94 -4.53 9.72 -29.53
CA VAL A 94 -5.09 9.46 -30.86
C VAL A 94 -6.11 8.31 -30.85
N ALA A 95 -5.77 7.17 -30.25
CA ALA A 95 -6.62 5.96 -30.28
C ALA A 95 -7.72 5.96 -29.19
N GLY A 96 -7.55 6.76 -28.13
CA GLY A 96 -8.48 6.82 -27.01
C GLY A 96 -8.52 5.54 -26.14
N PHE A 97 -9.63 5.38 -25.41
CA PHE A 97 -9.85 4.27 -24.47
C PHE A 97 -10.65 3.12 -25.06
N ALA A 98 -10.27 1.90 -24.70
CA ALA A 98 -11.04 0.69 -25.02
C ALA A 98 -12.38 0.65 -24.25
N PRO A 99 -13.41 -0.08 -24.73
CA PRO A 99 -14.74 -0.08 -24.11
C PRO A 99 -14.74 -0.59 -22.66
N TYR A 100 -13.87 -1.54 -22.31
CA TYR A 100 -13.75 -2.01 -20.93
C TYR A 100 -13.07 -0.98 -20.02
N GLU A 101 -12.19 -0.13 -20.56
CA GLU A 101 -11.52 0.94 -19.83
C GLU A 101 -12.51 2.07 -19.52
N LYS A 102 -13.37 2.42 -20.50
CA LYS A 102 -14.49 3.37 -20.30
C LYS A 102 -15.41 2.93 -19.17
N ARG A 103 -15.81 1.65 -19.15
CA ARG A 103 -16.63 1.08 -18.07
C ARG A 103 -15.94 1.13 -16.70
N ILE A 104 -14.61 0.94 -16.67
CA ILE A 104 -13.84 1.08 -15.42
C ILE A 104 -13.86 2.53 -14.95
N THR A 105 -13.64 3.51 -15.82
CA THR A 105 -13.73 4.93 -15.44
C THR A 105 -15.11 5.34 -14.95
N GLU A 106 -16.19 4.83 -15.54
CA GLU A 106 -17.55 5.08 -15.06
C GLU A 106 -17.75 4.56 -13.63
N LEU A 107 -17.31 3.33 -13.34
CA LEU A 107 -17.41 2.75 -12.01
C LEU A 107 -16.55 3.51 -10.99
N LEU A 108 -15.37 4.00 -11.39
CA LEU A 108 -14.49 4.80 -10.54
C LEU A 108 -15.06 6.21 -10.28
N LYS A 109 -15.77 6.82 -11.24
CA LYS A 109 -16.46 8.10 -11.05
C LYS A 109 -17.55 8.00 -9.96
N VAL A 110 -18.25 6.87 -9.90
CA VAL A 110 -19.29 6.58 -8.90
C VAL A 110 -18.70 6.12 -7.55
N GLY A 111 -17.37 5.89 -7.46
CA GLY A 111 -16.72 5.41 -6.24
C GLY A 111 -16.87 3.90 -5.97
N LYS A 112 -17.23 3.10 -6.98
CA LYS A 112 -17.45 1.64 -6.84
C LYS A 112 -16.18 0.84 -7.16
N ASP A 113 -15.09 1.07 -6.41
CA ASP A 113 -13.77 0.50 -6.68
C ASP A 113 -13.71 -1.03 -6.68
N LYS A 114 -14.42 -1.68 -5.75
CA LYS A 114 -14.49 -3.15 -5.66
C LYS A 114 -15.17 -3.75 -6.90
N ARG A 115 -16.17 -3.06 -7.47
CA ARG A 115 -16.82 -3.49 -8.72
C ARG A 115 -15.91 -3.23 -9.92
N ALA A 116 -15.24 -2.07 -9.98
CA ALA A 116 -14.26 -1.77 -11.03
C ALA A 116 -13.14 -2.81 -11.09
N LEU A 117 -12.61 -3.20 -9.92
CA LEU A 117 -11.58 -4.24 -9.81
C LEU A 117 -12.09 -5.61 -10.26
N LYS A 118 -13.35 -5.97 -9.94
CA LYS A 118 -13.96 -7.23 -10.42
C LYS A 118 -14.10 -7.25 -11.95
N VAL A 119 -14.51 -6.13 -12.57
CA VAL A 119 -14.58 -5.99 -14.03
C VAL A 119 -13.18 -6.09 -14.65
N ALA A 120 -12.20 -5.38 -14.11
CA ALA A 120 -10.81 -5.41 -14.59
C ALA A 120 -10.19 -6.81 -14.46
N LYS A 121 -10.42 -7.52 -13.35
CA LYS A 121 -9.96 -8.90 -13.16
C LYS A 121 -10.61 -9.85 -14.16
N ARG A 122 -11.91 -9.71 -14.43
CA ARG A 122 -12.60 -10.54 -15.43
C ARG A 122 -12.09 -10.30 -16.85
N LYS A 123 -11.59 -9.10 -17.16
CA LYS A 123 -11.04 -8.77 -18.49
C LYS A 123 -9.54 -9.07 -18.64
N LEU A 124 -8.73 -8.85 -17.59
CA LEU A 124 -7.26 -9.00 -17.63
C LEU A 124 -6.75 -10.31 -17.00
N GLY A 125 -7.64 -11.09 -16.38
CA GLY A 125 -7.38 -12.37 -15.73
C GLY A 125 -6.84 -12.25 -14.30
N THR A 126 -5.69 -11.61 -14.12
CA THR A 126 -4.98 -11.60 -12.83
C THR A 126 -5.28 -10.37 -11.97
N HIS A 127 -5.20 -10.55 -10.64
CA HIS A 127 -5.44 -9.47 -9.69
C HIS A 127 -4.37 -8.37 -9.75
N LYS A 128 -3.09 -8.74 -9.95
CA LYS A 128 -1.98 -7.76 -10.08
C LYS A 128 -2.18 -6.85 -11.30
N ARG A 129 -2.56 -7.41 -12.46
CA ARG A 129 -2.87 -6.63 -13.67
C ARG A 129 -4.11 -5.75 -13.48
N ALA A 130 -5.15 -6.27 -12.84
CA ALA A 130 -6.36 -5.52 -12.53
C ALA A 130 -6.08 -4.29 -11.63
N LYS A 131 -5.30 -4.47 -10.55
CA LYS A 131 -4.87 -3.36 -9.69
C LYS A 131 -4.11 -2.31 -10.49
N LYS A 132 -3.10 -2.72 -11.26
CA LYS A 132 -2.33 -1.81 -12.11
C LYS A 132 -3.25 -1.01 -13.04
N LYS A 133 -4.23 -1.66 -13.67
CA LYS A 133 -5.12 -0.99 -14.61
C LYS A 133 -6.13 -0.07 -13.93
N ARG A 134 -6.59 -0.41 -12.73
CA ARG A 134 -7.39 0.48 -11.89
C ARG A 134 -6.63 1.75 -11.55
N GLU A 135 -5.37 1.63 -11.12
CA GLU A 135 -4.52 2.79 -10.80
C GLU A 135 -4.26 3.66 -12.04
N GLU A 136 -4.03 3.06 -13.21
CA GLU A 136 -3.93 3.80 -14.47
C GLU A 136 -5.21 4.62 -14.76
N MET A 137 -6.40 4.02 -14.64
CA MET A 137 -7.67 4.74 -14.87
C MET A 137 -7.95 5.80 -13.81
N SER A 138 -7.56 5.57 -12.54
CA SER A 138 -7.66 6.55 -11.46
C SER A 138 -6.76 7.76 -11.74
N SER A 139 -5.52 7.53 -12.20
CA SER A 139 -4.60 8.59 -12.60
C SER A 139 -5.14 9.43 -13.76
N VAL A 140 -5.78 8.80 -14.75
CA VAL A 140 -6.46 9.52 -15.85
C VAL A 140 -7.54 10.45 -15.30
N LEU A 141 -8.41 9.96 -14.41
CA LEU A 141 -9.46 10.79 -13.82
C LEU A 141 -8.89 11.98 -13.03
N ARG A 142 -7.79 11.78 -12.30
CA ARG A 142 -7.09 12.87 -11.60
C ARG A 142 -6.58 13.93 -12.58
N LYS A 143 -5.96 13.53 -13.69
CA LYS A 143 -5.50 14.45 -14.74
C LYS A 143 -6.66 15.22 -15.38
N MET A 144 -7.76 14.54 -15.69
CA MET A 144 -8.95 15.18 -16.27
C MET A 144 -9.58 16.21 -15.32
N ARG A 145 -9.64 15.90 -14.01
CA ARG A 145 -10.14 16.83 -12.99
C ARG A 145 -9.23 18.05 -12.84
N ALA A 146 -7.92 17.87 -12.87
CA ALA A 146 -6.96 18.96 -12.80
C ALA A 146 -7.05 19.90 -14.01
N ALA A 147 -7.20 19.34 -15.23
CA ALA A 147 -7.36 20.13 -16.44
C ALA A 147 -8.68 20.93 -16.46
N GLY A 148 -9.82 20.28 -16.17
CA GLY A 148 -11.14 20.93 -16.21
C GLY A 148 -11.37 21.97 -15.10
N GLY A 149 -10.58 21.95 -14.02
CA GLY A 149 -10.62 22.98 -12.98
C GLY A 149 -9.91 24.28 -13.39
N GLY A 150 -8.94 24.21 -14.32
CA GLY A 150 -8.21 25.37 -14.83
C GLY A 150 -9.02 26.21 -15.81
N GLU A 151 -9.88 25.58 -16.62
CA GLU A 151 -10.73 26.25 -17.59
C GLU A 151 -11.87 27.06 -16.96
N LYS A 152 -12.29 26.73 -15.73
CA LYS A 152 -13.35 27.47 -15.00
C LYS A 152 -12.84 28.68 -14.20
N LYS A 153 -11.52 28.90 -14.15
CA LYS A 153 -10.86 29.98 -13.39
C LYS A 153 -10.28 31.09 -14.29
N LYS A 154 -10.51 31.02 -15.60
CA LYS A 154 -10.34 32.12 -16.54
C LYS A 154 -11.72 32.65 -16.93
#